data_AF-A0A2S7NV73-F1
#
_entry.id   AF-A0A2S7NV73-F1
#
_cell.length_a   1.000
_cell.length_b   1.000
_cell.length_c   1.000
_cell.angle_alpha   90.00
_cell.angle_beta   90.00
_cell.angle_gamma   90.00
#
_symmetry.space_group_name_H-M   'P 1'
#
loop_
_entity.id
_entity.type
_entity.pdbx_description
1 polymer ?
#
loop_
_entity_poly.entity_id
_entity_poly.type
_entity_poly.pdbx_seq_one_letter_code
_entity_poly.pdbx_strand_id
1 'polypeptide(L)' 'MGSRESNNAQSLGEFLILDDLITVRANDEEQVPVLAYPRPGKGIADFECFTGRDLDRFIDHALKEYLKYGLAPV' A
#
# COMPACT_ATOMS: atom_id res chain seq x y z
N MET A 1 -34.23 -7.69 -8.96
CA MET A 1 -32.96 -8.01 -8.28
C MET A 1 -31.83 -7.61 -9.19
N GLY A 2 -31.34 -6.38 -9.05
CA GLY A 2 -30.11 -5.92 -9.69
C GLY A 2 -29.21 -5.48 -8.55
N SER A 3 -28.26 -6.34 -8.18
CA SER A 3 -27.22 -5.98 -7.21
C SER A 3 -26.39 -4.88 -7.86
N ARG A 4 -26.59 -3.65 -7.40
CA ARG A 4 -25.72 -2.52 -7.71
C ARG A 4 -24.33 -2.89 -7.19
N GLU A 5 -23.40 -3.09 -8.09
CA GLU A 5 -21.98 -3.07 -7.79
C GLU A 5 -21.69 -1.77 -7.04
N SER A 6 -21.35 -1.90 -5.77
CA SER A 6 -20.92 -0.79 -4.94
C SER A 6 -19.66 -0.21 -5.58
N ASN A 7 -19.80 0.94 -6.25
CA ASN A 7 -18.72 1.73 -6.78
C ASN A 7 -17.77 2.15 -5.63
N ASN A 8 -16.78 1.31 -5.32
CA ASN A 8 -15.72 1.56 -4.34
C ASN A 8 -14.79 2.74 -4.73
N ALA A 9 -15.01 3.37 -5.88
CA ALA A 9 -14.25 4.53 -6.33
C ALA A 9 -14.61 5.84 -5.60
N GLN A 10 -15.76 5.91 -4.91
CA GLN A 10 -16.24 7.17 -4.29
C GLN A 10 -15.59 7.50 -2.93
N SER A 11 -14.81 6.59 -2.32
CA SER A 11 -14.15 6.83 -1.02
C SER A 11 -12.67 7.21 -1.12
N LEU A 12 -12.10 7.36 -2.33
CA LEU A 12 -10.73 7.88 -2.52
C LEU A 12 -10.61 9.40 -2.24
N GLY A 13 -11.69 10.03 -1.76
CA GLY A 13 -11.73 11.45 -1.44
C GLY A 13 -10.71 11.81 -0.36
N GLU A 14 -9.70 12.57 -0.77
CA GLU A 14 -8.66 13.23 0.04
C GLU A 14 -7.46 12.38 0.53
N PHE A 15 -7.03 11.36 -0.22
CA PHE A 15 -5.62 10.92 -0.10
C PHE A 15 -4.70 11.92 -0.80
N LEU A 16 -4.48 13.08 -0.17
CA LEU A 16 -3.65 14.15 -0.75
C LEU A 16 -2.17 13.75 -0.80
N ILE A 17 -1.76 12.77 0.01
CA ILE A 17 -0.40 12.23 0.08
C ILE A 17 -0.43 10.70 0.03
N LEU A 18 0.59 10.10 -0.58
CA LEU A 18 0.75 8.64 -0.68
C LEU A 18 0.70 7.96 0.70
N ASP A 19 1.23 8.62 1.73
CA ASP A 19 1.25 8.13 3.11
C ASP A 19 -0.16 7.93 3.69
N ASP A 20 -1.08 8.85 3.41
CA ASP A 20 -2.47 8.74 3.85
C ASP A 20 -3.15 7.50 3.26
N LEU A 21 -2.89 7.22 1.98
CA LEU A 21 -3.43 6.05 1.29
C LEU A 21 -2.92 4.76 1.95
N ILE A 22 -1.61 4.67 2.21
CA ILE A 22 -1.03 3.49 2.84
C ILE A 22 -1.60 3.30 4.24
N THR A 23 -1.64 4.37 5.03
CA THR A 23 -2.15 4.34 6.42
C THR A 23 -3.60 3.87 6.47
N VAL A 24 -4.47 4.37 5.59
CA VAL A 24 -5.86 3.90 5.56
C VAL A 24 -5.95 2.45 5.13
N ARG A 25 -5.25 2.06 4.05
CA ARG A 25 -5.28 0.67 3.55
C ARG A 25 -4.66 -0.34 4.53
N ALA A 26 -3.69 0.08 5.33
CA ALA A 26 -3.08 -0.75 6.38
C ALA A 26 -4.07 -1.09 7.50
N ASN A 27 -5.05 -0.22 7.73
CA ASN A 27 -6.09 -0.38 8.74
C ASN A 27 -7.36 -1.09 8.22
N ASP A 28 -7.44 -1.42 6.93
CA ASP A 28 -8.57 -2.19 6.40
C ASP A 28 -8.69 -3.55 7.12
N GLU A 29 -9.91 -3.94 7.50
CA GLU A 29 -10.19 -5.22 8.18
C GLU A 29 -9.78 -6.41 7.31
N GLU A 30 -10.11 -6.34 6.01
CA GLU A 30 -9.66 -7.27 4.98
C GLU A 30 -8.52 -6.66 4.18
N GLN A 31 -7.37 -7.31 4.18
CA GLN A 31 -6.18 -6.82 3.49
C GLN A 31 -6.20 -7.22 2.02
N VAL A 32 -6.39 -6.23 1.13
CA VAL A 32 -6.31 -6.39 -0.32
C VAL A 32 -4.98 -5.86 -0.87
N PRO A 33 -4.42 -6.43 -1.95
CA PRO A 33 -3.24 -5.89 -2.61
C PRO A 33 -3.43 -4.46 -3.10
N VAL A 34 -2.48 -3.58 -2.76
CA VAL A 34 -2.44 -2.18 -3.18
C VAL A 34 -1.36 -1.97 -4.25
N LEU A 35 -0.25 -2.69 -4.16
CA LEU A 35 0.87 -2.62 -5.10
C LEU A 35 1.19 -4.01 -5.64
N ALA A 36 1.40 -4.11 -6.94
CA ALA A 36 1.88 -5.31 -7.60
C ALA A 36 3.14 -4.96 -8.43
N TYR A 37 4.24 -5.65 -8.18
CA TYR A 37 5.50 -5.44 -8.90
C TYR A 37 5.93 -6.72 -9.63
N PRO A 38 6.35 -6.65 -10.92
CA PRO A 38 6.84 -7.82 -11.63
C PRO A 38 8.02 -8.46 -10.90
N ARG A 39 7.97 -9.77 -10.67
CA ARG A 39 9.08 -10.49 -10.04
C ARG A 39 9.94 -11.16 -11.13
N PRO A 40 11.16 -10.64 -11.40
CA PRO A 40 12.02 -11.23 -12.42
C PRO A 40 12.31 -12.70 -12.11
N GLY A 41 12.28 -13.55 -13.14
CA GLY A 41 12.67 -14.96 -13.01
C GLY A 41 11.54 -15.95 -12.68
N LYS A 42 10.27 -15.51 -12.65
CA LYS A 42 9.14 -16.45 -12.50
C LYS A 42 8.12 -16.47 -13.65
N GLY A 43 8.04 -15.40 -14.47
CA GLY A 43 7.21 -15.37 -15.68
C GLY A 43 6.87 -13.95 -16.11
N ILE A 44 6.26 -13.78 -17.29
CA ILE A 44 5.78 -12.46 -17.79
C ILE A 44 4.54 -11.98 -16.99
N ALA A 45 3.81 -12.93 -16.38
CA ALA A 45 2.59 -12.65 -15.61
C ALA A 45 2.81 -12.74 -14.08
N ASP A 46 4.06 -12.83 -13.63
CA ASP A 46 4.37 -13.12 -12.24
C ASP A 46 4.60 -11.82 -11.49
N PHE A 47 3.56 -11.39 -10.78
CA PHE A 47 3.61 -10.22 -9.91
C PHE A 47 3.72 -10.66 -8.47
N GLU A 48 4.53 -9.93 -7.72
CA GLU A 48 4.47 -9.95 -6.27
C GLU A 48 3.55 -8.83 -5.80
N CYS A 49 2.57 -9.21 -4.98
CA CYS A 49 1.52 -8.33 -4.49
C CYS A 49 1.79 -7.97 -3.03
N PHE A 50 1.59 -6.69 -2.69
CA PHE A 50 1.76 -6.14 -1.35
C PHE A 50 0.48 -5.46 -0.90
N THR A 51 0.05 -5.80 0.31
CA THR A 51 -1.12 -5.20 0.97
C THR A 51 -0.77 -3.86 1.61
N GLY A 52 -1.78 -3.09 2.04
CA GLY A 52 -1.54 -1.86 2.79
C GLY A 52 -0.67 -2.08 4.03
N ARG A 53 -0.90 -3.19 4.76
CA ARG A 53 -0.12 -3.56 5.94
C ARG A 53 1.33 -3.94 5.61
N ASP A 54 1.59 -4.54 4.46
CA ASP A 54 2.96 -4.84 4.05
C ASP A 54 3.73 -3.55 3.77
N LEU A 55 3.09 -2.63 3.05
CA LEU A 55 3.70 -1.35 2.68
C LEU A 55 3.95 -0.47 3.91
N ASP A 56 3.01 -0.39 4.84
CA ASP A 56 3.17 0.29 6.13
C ASP A 56 4.42 -0.23 6.86
N ARG A 57 4.55 -1.56 7.00
CA ARG A 57 5.74 -2.19 7.63
C ARG A 57 7.04 -1.87 6.91
N PHE A 58 7.04 -1.80 5.58
CA PHE A 58 8.24 -1.48 4.81
C PHE A 58 8.67 -0.04 5.01
N ILE A 59 7.72 0.90 5.02
CA ILE A 59 7.96 2.31 5.30
C ILE A 59 8.53 2.45 6.72
N ASP A 60 7.91 1.78 7.69
CA ASP A 60 8.29 1.80 9.09
C ASP A 60 9.74 1.30 9.30
N HIS A 61 10.12 0.23 8.60
CA HIS A 61 11.47 -0.30 8.61
C HIS A 61 12.46 0.65 7.93
N ALA A 62 12.12 1.18 6.76
CA ALA A 62 12.96 2.13 6.03
C ALA A 62 13.23 3.39 6.84
N LEU A 63 12.22 3.95 7.51
CA LEU A 63 12.35 5.10 8.40
C LEU A 63 13.33 4.80 9.55
N LYS A 64 13.18 3.64 10.21
CA LYS A 64 14.10 3.22 11.28
C LYS A 64 15.55 3.13 10.78
N GLU A 65 15.77 2.65 9.56
CA GLU A 65 17.11 2.63 8.96
C GLU A 65 17.63 4.04 8.65
N TYR A 66 16.83 4.91 8.04
CA TYR A 66 17.25 6.28 7.75
C TYR A 66 17.59 7.08 9.01
N LEU A 67 16.80 6.92 10.08
CA LEU A 67 17.09 7.53 11.37
C LEU A 67 18.42 7.04 11.95
N LYS A 68 18.77 5.76 11.80
CA LYS A 68 20.09 5.23 12.21
C LYS A 68 21.25 5.87 11.44
N TYR A 69 21.03 6.26 10.19
CA TYR A 69 22.01 6.98 9.38
C TYR A 69 22.03 8.50 9.63
N GLY A 70 21.25 9.01 10.58
CA GLY A 70 21.19 10.44 10.92
C GLY A 70 20.35 11.26 9.93
N LEU A 71 19.58 10.61 9.07
CA LEU A 71 18.65 11.26 8.15
C LEU A 71 17.31 11.44 8.87
N ALA A 72 17.17 12.58 9.58
CA ALA A 72 15.93 12.96 10.22
C ALA A 72 15.03 13.75 9.26
N PRO A 73 13.69 13.66 9.41
CA PRO A 73 12.77 14.58 8.75
C PRO A 73 13.14 16.04 9.08
N VAL A 74 13.01 16.92 8.08
CA VAL A 74 13.22 18.37 8.21
C VAL A 74 12.03 19.10 8.81
#